data_AF-A0A3G7TKM4-F1
#
_entry.id   AF-A0A3G7TKM4-F1
#
_cell.length_a   1.000
_cell.length_b   1.000
_cell.length_c   1.000
_cell.angle_alpha   90.00
_cell.angle_beta   90.00
_cell.angle_gamma   90.00
#
_symmetry.space_group_name_H-M   'P 1'
#
loop_
_entity.id
_entity.type
_entity.pdbx_description
1 polymer ?
#
loop_
_entity_poly.entity_id
_entity_poly.type
_entity_poly.pdbx_seq_one_letter_code
_entity_poly.pdbx_strand_id
1 'polypeptide(L)'
;MELLKTIKDEWAVISTTPFTFLTLAALMFAAAYFAARWRYMALVDQAKAKQETLAERLHLRSEQTESYREKASKYDQMLAEVVDSGATELRDRTLNLVVKLREFIGRYQRLDTSSVGTRWFEETHAGTDSGEEQRWARYARLMINSAMERNNEYEQRFKTDVLILRDELLSRLPDYMPDDSHGLTYEDQISHATLNYIADDLERMANLL
;
A
#
# COMPACT_ATOMS: atom_id res chain seq x y z
N MET A 1 -26.56 -45.69 -80.46
CA MET A 1 -25.65 -44.53 -80.24
C MET A 1 -25.64 -44.03 -78.79
N GLU A 2 -26.50 -44.54 -77.89
CA GLU A 2 -26.51 -44.11 -76.48
C GLU A 2 -25.38 -44.72 -75.64
N LEU A 3 -25.00 -45.98 -75.90
CA LEU A 3 -23.91 -46.69 -75.19
C LEU A 3 -22.52 -46.03 -75.31
N LEU A 4 -22.19 -45.49 -76.49
CA LEU A 4 -20.92 -44.77 -76.70
C LEU A 4 -20.91 -43.41 -75.99
N LYS A 5 -22.08 -42.82 -75.77
CA LYS A 5 -22.23 -41.55 -75.07
C LYS A 5 -22.05 -41.76 -73.56
N THR A 6 -22.67 -42.80 -73.00
CA THR A 6 -22.49 -43.16 -71.58
C THR A 6 -21.05 -43.55 -71.24
N ILE A 7 -20.36 -44.34 -72.07
CA ILE A 7 -18.95 -44.69 -71.82
C ILE A 7 -18.03 -43.45 -71.85
N LYS A 8 -18.28 -42.51 -72.76
CA LYS A 8 -17.50 -41.26 -72.85
C LYS A 8 -17.72 -40.37 -71.62
N ASP A 9 -18.97 -40.30 -71.15
CA ASP A 9 -19.33 -39.52 -69.97
C ASP A 9 -18.73 -40.16 -68.70
N GLU A 10 -18.77 -41.49 -68.56
CA GLU A 10 -18.12 -42.21 -67.45
C GLU A 10 -16.60 -42.07 -67.47
N TRP A 11 -15.97 -42.11 -68.64
CA TRP A 11 -14.51 -41.92 -68.77
C TRP A 11 -14.08 -40.50 -68.40
N ALA A 12 -14.87 -39.49 -68.75
CA ALA A 12 -14.63 -38.11 -68.35
C ALA A 12 -14.69 -37.96 -66.81
N VAL A 13 -15.64 -38.63 -66.17
CA VAL A 13 -15.73 -38.68 -64.70
C VAL A 13 -14.51 -39.36 -64.09
N ILE A 14 -14.11 -40.53 -64.60
CA ILE A 14 -12.94 -41.27 -64.11
C ILE A 14 -11.65 -40.45 -64.24
N SER A 15 -11.47 -39.72 -65.34
CA SER A 15 -10.27 -38.90 -65.58
C SER A 15 -10.20 -37.62 -64.73
N THR A 16 -11.34 -37.07 -64.31
CA THR A 16 -11.41 -35.84 -63.50
C THR A 16 -11.35 -36.11 -61.99
N THR A 17 -11.67 -37.34 -61.57
CA THR A 17 -11.70 -37.75 -60.16
C THR A 17 -10.36 -37.52 -59.43
N PRO A 18 -9.17 -37.86 -59.98
CA PRO A 18 -7.89 -37.60 -59.31
C PRO A 18 -7.63 -36.11 -59.02
N PHE A 19 -8.02 -35.23 -59.94
CA PHE A 19 -7.89 -33.78 -59.75
C PHE A 19 -8.80 -33.28 -58.63
N THR A 20 -10.03 -33.81 -58.52
CA THR A 20 -10.92 -33.45 -57.40
C THR A 20 -10.39 -33.90 -56.04
N PHE A 21 -9.72 -35.04 -55.97
CA PHE A 21 -9.06 -35.49 -54.74
C PHE A 21 -7.83 -34.62 -54.40
N LEU A 22 -7.05 -34.21 -55.40
CA LEU A 22 -5.92 -33.31 -55.19
C LEU A 22 -6.36 -31.92 -54.72
N THR A 23 -7.43 -31.37 -55.31
CA THR A 23 -7.98 -30.07 -54.87
C THR A 23 -8.57 -30.17 -53.47
N LEU A 24 -9.29 -31.24 -53.16
CA LEU A 24 -9.81 -31.48 -51.81
C LEU A 24 -8.66 -31.64 -50.79
N ALA A 25 -7.62 -32.40 -51.13
CA ALA A 25 -6.45 -32.56 -50.27
C ALA A 25 -5.77 -31.21 -50.02
N ALA A 26 -5.55 -30.41 -51.07
CA ALA A 26 -4.97 -29.07 -50.94
C ALA A 26 -5.81 -28.16 -50.05
N LEU A 27 -7.14 -28.20 -50.18
CA LEU A 27 -8.06 -27.45 -49.33
C LEU A 27 -8.02 -27.91 -47.87
N MET A 28 -7.96 -29.22 -47.63
CA MET A 28 -7.82 -29.79 -46.28
C MET A 28 -6.50 -29.39 -45.63
N PHE A 29 -5.39 -29.41 -46.38
CA PHE A 29 -4.09 -28.93 -45.88
C PHE A 29 -4.09 -27.43 -45.59
N ALA A 30 -4.70 -26.62 -46.46
CA ALA A 30 -4.85 -25.20 -46.21
C ALA A 30 -5.68 -24.93 -44.95
N ALA A 31 -6.83 -25.59 -44.80
CA ALA A 31 -7.69 -25.46 -43.62
C ALA A 31 -6.96 -25.89 -42.34
N ALA A 32 -6.24 -27.01 -42.36
CA ALA A 32 -5.44 -27.48 -41.24
C ALA A 32 -4.32 -26.49 -40.88
N TYR A 33 -3.64 -25.93 -41.89
CA TYR A 33 -2.60 -24.91 -41.68
C TYR A 33 -3.17 -23.63 -41.07
N PHE A 34 -4.29 -23.12 -41.57
CA PHE A 34 -4.96 -21.94 -41.01
C PHE A 34 -5.43 -22.18 -39.58
N ALA A 35 -6.03 -23.34 -39.29
CA ALA A 35 -6.47 -23.71 -37.95
C ALA A 35 -5.28 -23.82 -36.97
N ALA A 36 -4.19 -24.46 -37.39
CA ALA A 36 -2.97 -24.56 -36.60
C ALA A 36 -2.37 -23.17 -36.35
N ARG A 37 -2.20 -22.36 -37.40
CA ARG A 37 -1.66 -21.00 -37.30
C ARG A 37 -2.47 -20.14 -36.34
N TRP A 38 -3.80 -20.18 -36.42
CA TRP A 38 -4.67 -19.43 -35.53
C TRP A 38 -4.49 -19.88 -34.07
N ARG A 39 -4.48 -21.19 -33.81
CA ARG A 39 -4.32 -21.71 -32.45
C ARG A 39 -2.95 -21.39 -31.86
N TYR A 40 -1.88 -21.52 -32.63
CA TYR A 40 -0.53 -21.17 -32.16
C TYR A 40 -0.35 -19.67 -31.96
N MET A 41 -0.95 -18.83 -32.80
CA MET A 41 -0.94 -17.38 -32.60
C MET A 41 -1.60 -16.99 -31.28
N ALA A 42 -2.78 -17.56 -30.98
CA ALA A 42 -3.47 -17.34 -29.71
C ALA A 42 -2.64 -17.79 -28.49
N LEU A 43 -1.94 -18.93 -28.58
CA LEU A 43 -1.07 -19.41 -27.51
C LEU A 43 0.16 -18.50 -27.31
N VAL A 44 0.75 -18.02 -28.40
CA VAL A 44 1.88 -17.08 -28.36
C VAL A 44 1.45 -15.75 -27.75
N ASP A 45 0.29 -15.23 -28.12
CA ASP A 45 -0.25 -13.99 -27.57
C ASP A 45 -0.57 -14.13 -26.08
N GLN A 46 -1.13 -15.27 -25.67
CA GLN A 46 -1.36 -15.57 -24.25
C GLN A 46 -0.04 -15.68 -23.47
N ALA A 47 0.98 -16.30 -24.04
CA ALA A 47 2.30 -16.40 -23.41
C ALA A 47 2.96 -15.03 -23.25
N LYS A 48 2.87 -14.17 -24.29
CA LYS A 48 3.36 -12.79 -24.25
C LYS A 48 2.65 -11.96 -23.19
N ALA A 49 1.32 -12.01 -23.13
CA ALA A 49 0.54 -11.30 -22.11
C ALA A 49 0.92 -11.76 -20.68
N LYS A 50 1.15 -13.06 -20.48
CA LYS A 50 1.65 -13.58 -19.19
C LYS A 50 3.06 -13.08 -18.88
N GLN A 51 3.95 -13.03 -19.86
CA GLN A 51 5.30 -12.53 -19.68
C GLN A 51 5.30 -11.04 -19.32
N GLU A 52 4.48 -10.23 -19.99
CA GLU A 52 4.33 -8.80 -19.72
C GLU A 52 3.80 -8.54 -18.31
N THR A 53 2.73 -9.24 -17.91
CA THR A 53 2.19 -9.11 -16.54
C THR A 53 3.17 -9.57 -15.46
N LEU A 54 3.99 -10.60 -15.71
CA LEU A 54 5.05 -11.01 -14.78
C LEU A 54 6.19 -10.00 -14.73
N ALA A 55 6.58 -9.42 -15.87
CA ALA A 55 7.58 -8.37 -15.94
C ALA A 55 7.13 -7.11 -15.18
N GLU A 56 5.87 -6.69 -15.34
CA GLU A 56 5.28 -5.59 -14.59
C GLU A 56 5.29 -5.85 -13.08
N ARG A 57 4.89 -7.07 -12.65
CA ARG A 57 4.95 -7.45 -11.22
C ARG A 57 6.38 -7.45 -10.67
N LEU A 58 7.35 -7.90 -11.46
CA LEU A 58 8.76 -7.85 -11.08
C LEU A 58 9.24 -6.41 -10.94
N HIS A 59 8.87 -5.54 -11.88
CA HIS A 59 9.19 -4.12 -11.82
C HIS A 59 8.61 -3.45 -10.56
N LEU A 60 7.33 -3.65 -10.29
CA LEU A 60 6.68 -3.11 -9.09
C LEU A 60 7.34 -3.63 -7.80
N ARG A 61 7.73 -4.91 -7.76
CA ARG A 61 8.46 -5.46 -6.61
C ARG A 61 9.88 -4.92 -6.49
N SER A 62 10.58 -4.68 -7.60
CA SER A 62 11.92 -4.07 -7.55
C SER A 62 11.84 -2.63 -7.04
N GLU A 63 10.87 -1.84 -7.51
CA GLU A 63 10.63 -0.47 -7.02
C GLU A 63 10.30 -0.44 -5.52
N GLN A 64 9.46 -1.38 -5.05
CA GLN A 64 9.17 -1.52 -3.62
C GLN A 64 10.43 -1.86 -2.82
N THR A 65 11.24 -2.81 -3.30
CA THR A 65 12.46 -3.23 -2.62
C THR A 65 13.48 -2.10 -2.55
N GLU A 66 13.64 -1.35 -3.63
CA GLU A 66 14.52 -0.19 -3.70
C GLU A 66 14.04 0.92 -2.75
N SER A 67 12.73 1.20 -2.72
CA SER A 67 12.14 2.15 -1.77
C SER A 67 12.38 1.72 -0.31
N TYR A 68 12.22 0.45 0.02
CA TYR A 68 12.51 -0.05 1.38
C TYR A 68 14.00 0.04 1.71
N ARG A 69 14.88 -0.27 0.76
CA ARG A 69 16.32 -0.15 0.95
C ARG A 69 16.75 1.29 1.17
N GLU A 70 16.19 2.23 0.42
CA GLU A 70 16.45 3.66 0.58
C GLU A 70 15.97 4.15 1.96
N LYS A 71 14.77 3.74 2.40
CA LYS A 71 14.25 4.06 3.73
C LYS A 71 15.14 3.48 4.84
N ALA A 72 15.53 2.21 4.74
CA ALA A 72 16.44 1.58 5.70
C ALA A 72 17.78 2.33 5.78
N SER A 73 18.38 2.67 4.63
CA SER A 73 19.62 3.43 4.60
C SER A 73 19.48 4.82 5.23
N LYS A 74 18.33 5.48 5.09
CA LYS A 74 18.07 6.77 5.77
C LYS A 74 17.99 6.57 7.29
N TYR A 75 17.35 5.50 7.75
CA TYR A 75 17.29 5.18 9.17
C TYR A 75 18.67 4.88 9.77
N ASP A 76 19.50 4.12 9.06
CA ASP A 76 20.88 3.84 9.49
C ASP A 76 21.70 5.13 9.60
N GLN A 77 21.54 6.06 8.65
CA GLN A 77 22.19 7.38 8.70
C GLN A 77 21.71 8.22 9.88
N MET A 78 20.39 8.27 10.13
CA MET A 78 19.82 9.00 11.25
C MET A 78 20.25 8.43 12.60
N LEU A 79 20.30 7.11 12.72
CA LEU A 79 20.79 6.43 13.91
C LEU A 79 22.26 6.79 14.16
N ALA A 80 23.11 6.71 13.13
CA ALA A 80 24.52 7.07 13.24
C ALA A 80 24.70 8.54 13.70
N GLU A 81 23.94 9.47 13.12
CA GLU A 81 23.96 10.89 13.50
C GLU A 81 23.55 11.11 14.97
N VAL A 82 22.54 10.38 15.45
CA VAL A 82 22.07 10.50 16.84
C VAL A 82 23.07 9.88 17.82
N VAL A 83 23.62 8.72 17.52
CA VAL A 83 24.63 8.04 18.36
C VAL A 83 25.91 8.88 18.47
N ASP A 84 26.36 9.46 17.35
CA ASP A 84 27.57 10.29 17.32
C ASP A 84 27.37 11.66 17.99
N SER A 85 26.12 12.08 18.25
CA SER A 85 25.81 13.37 18.85
C SER A 85 26.23 13.45 20.32
N GLY A 86 26.77 14.60 20.73
CA GLY A 86 27.11 14.87 22.13
C GLY A 86 25.87 14.96 23.03
N ALA A 87 26.03 14.87 24.36
CA ALA A 87 24.91 14.94 25.30
C ALA A 87 24.06 16.22 25.15
N THR A 88 24.71 17.37 24.91
CA THR A 88 24.04 18.66 24.68
C THR A 88 23.23 18.68 23.39
N GLU A 89 23.79 18.11 22.31
CA GLU A 89 23.12 18.05 21.01
C GLU A 89 21.94 17.08 21.02
N LEU A 90 22.09 15.92 21.66
CA LEU A 90 21.03 14.96 21.88
C LEU A 90 19.87 15.56 22.70
N ARG A 91 20.20 16.33 23.74
CA ARG A 91 19.22 17.08 24.54
C ARG A 91 18.48 18.09 23.68
N ASP A 92 19.18 18.96 22.95
CA ASP A 92 18.57 19.99 22.12
C ASP A 92 17.68 19.40 21.01
N ARG A 93 18.14 18.31 20.37
CA ARG A 93 17.38 17.58 19.35
C ARG A 93 16.11 16.98 19.93
N THR A 94 16.19 16.38 21.12
CA THR A 94 15.04 15.81 21.82
C THR A 94 14.03 16.89 22.20
N LEU A 95 14.47 18.00 22.80
CA LEU A 95 13.58 19.10 23.18
C LEU A 95 12.91 19.74 21.96
N ASN A 96 13.62 19.88 20.85
CA ASN A 96 13.04 20.36 19.59
C ASN A 96 11.94 19.40 19.08
N LEU A 97 12.18 18.09 19.13
CA LEU A 97 11.16 17.10 18.78
C LEU A 97 9.93 17.20 19.68
N VAL A 98 10.12 17.35 21.00
CA VAL A 98 9.03 17.52 21.97
C VAL A 98 8.16 18.74 21.63
N VAL A 99 8.78 19.87 21.27
CA VAL A 99 8.04 21.08 20.85
C VAL A 99 7.17 20.78 19.63
N LYS A 100 7.75 20.17 18.59
CA LYS A 100 7.00 19.80 17.37
C LYS A 100 5.87 18.80 17.66
N LEU A 101 6.11 17.86 18.57
CA LEU A 101 5.13 16.86 18.98
C LEU A 101 3.96 17.51 19.73
N ARG A 102 4.23 18.45 20.64
CA ARG A 102 3.21 19.23 21.35
C ARG A 102 2.39 20.12 20.41
N GLU A 103 3.03 20.76 19.43
CA GLU A 103 2.33 21.52 18.39
C GLU A 103 1.40 20.62 17.56
N PHE A 104 1.89 19.44 17.17
CA PHE A 104 1.11 18.42 16.47
C PHE A 104 -0.11 17.98 17.27
N ILE A 105 0.08 17.64 18.55
CA ILE A 105 -1.01 17.26 19.47
C ILE A 105 -2.02 18.39 19.58
N GLY A 106 -1.57 19.61 19.88
CA GLY A 106 -2.45 20.76 20.07
C GLY A 106 -3.26 21.12 18.82
N ARG A 107 -2.70 20.93 17.63
CA ARG A 107 -3.42 21.11 16.36
C ARG A 107 -4.58 20.10 16.23
N TYR A 108 -4.33 18.81 16.45
CA TYR A 108 -5.40 17.81 16.33
C TYR A 108 -6.42 17.88 17.46
N GLN A 109 -6.01 18.22 18.69
CA GLN A 109 -6.95 18.47 19.79
C GLN A 109 -7.91 19.62 19.46
N ARG A 110 -7.41 20.72 18.90
CA ARG A 110 -8.25 21.84 18.42
C ARG A 110 -9.16 21.40 17.28
N LEU A 111 -8.66 20.62 16.33
CA LEU A 111 -9.45 20.10 15.21
C LEU A 111 -10.59 19.20 15.71
N ASP A 112 -10.31 18.23 16.58
CA ASP A 112 -11.31 17.33 17.14
C ASP A 112 -12.34 18.12 17.98
N THR A 113 -11.90 19.06 18.81
CA THR A 113 -12.81 19.88 19.62
C THR A 113 -13.76 20.72 18.75
N SER A 114 -13.25 21.33 17.67
CA SER A 114 -14.02 22.23 16.81
C SER A 114 -14.90 21.52 15.78
N SER A 115 -14.47 20.38 15.25
CA SER A 115 -15.14 19.71 14.13
C SER A 115 -16.08 18.60 14.57
N VAL A 116 -15.75 17.90 15.66
CA VAL A 116 -16.47 16.71 16.13
C VAL A 116 -17.40 17.06 17.28
N GLY A 117 -16.89 17.77 18.30
CA GLY A 117 -17.67 18.11 19.50
C GLY A 117 -18.83 19.06 19.22
N THR A 118 -18.56 20.16 18.52
CA THR A 118 -19.57 21.19 18.23
C THR A 118 -20.66 20.69 17.28
N ARG A 119 -20.30 19.98 16.21
CA ARG A 119 -21.28 19.43 15.25
C ARG A 119 -22.16 18.36 15.87
N TRP A 120 -21.59 17.46 16.69
CA TRP A 120 -22.38 16.44 17.37
C TRP A 120 -23.41 17.07 18.31
N PHE A 121 -22.99 18.07 19.09
CA PHE A 121 -23.85 18.76 20.04
C PHE A 121 -25.00 19.49 19.32
N GLU A 122 -24.70 20.21 18.23
CA GLU A 122 -25.70 20.89 17.41
C GLU A 122 -26.68 19.91 16.73
N GLU A 123 -26.19 18.79 16.19
CA GLU A 123 -27.02 17.80 15.49
C GLU A 123 -27.90 16.95 16.41
N THR A 124 -27.47 16.67 17.64
CA THR A 124 -28.27 15.92 18.62
C THR A 124 -29.35 16.75 19.28
N HIS A 125 -29.15 18.05 19.47
CA HIS A 125 -30.15 18.94 20.06
C HIS A 125 -31.21 19.43 19.05
N ALA A 126 -30.99 19.26 17.74
CA ALA A 126 -31.89 19.72 16.68
C ALA A 126 -33.08 18.78 16.34
N GLY A 127 -33.15 17.56 16.91
CA GLY A 127 -34.38 16.77 17.03
C GLY A 127 -34.92 16.04 15.78
N THR A 128 -34.99 14.70 15.86
CA THR A 128 -36.04 13.74 15.41
C THR A 128 -35.44 12.32 15.41
N ASP A 129 -36.15 11.36 16.02
CA ASP A 129 -35.71 9.96 16.26
C ASP A 129 -35.38 9.18 14.97
N SER A 130 -35.97 9.53 13.83
CA SER A 130 -35.88 8.73 12.60
C SER A 130 -34.56 8.83 11.82
N GLY A 131 -33.51 9.44 12.41
CA GLY A 131 -32.21 9.60 11.77
C GLY A 131 -30.99 9.44 12.69
N GLU A 132 -31.19 8.98 13.93
CA GLU A 132 -30.12 8.90 14.93
C GLU A 132 -28.99 7.94 14.52
N GLU A 133 -29.35 6.75 14.03
CA GLU A 133 -28.37 5.76 13.58
C GLU A 133 -27.51 6.27 12.42
N GLN A 134 -28.11 6.99 11.46
CA GLN A 134 -27.36 7.59 10.35
C GLN A 134 -26.45 8.73 10.82
N ARG A 135 -26.87 9.52 11.82
CA ARG A 135 -26.03 10.58 12.42
C ARG A 135 -24.86 9.96 13.19
N TRP A 136 -25.12 8.95 14.02
CA TRP A 136 -24.08 8.19 14.72
C TRP A 136 -23.09 7.56 13.73
N ALA A 137 -23.58 6.94 12.65
CA ALA A 137 -22.72 6.35 11.63
C ALA A 137 -21.83 7.39 10.93
N ARG A 138 -22.37 8.59 10.62
CA ARG A 138 -21.57 9.69 10.05
C ARG A 138 -20.52 10.19 11.02
N TYR A 139 -20.89 10.39 12.28
CA TYR A 139 -19.98 10.82 13.33
C TYR A 139 -18.87 9.81 13.60
N ALA A 140 -19.22 8.53 13.74
CA ALA A 140 -18.27 7.46 13.94
C ALA A 140 -17.26 7.40 12.78
N ARG A 141 -17.71 7.56 11.53
CA ARG A 141 -16.81 7.64 10.36
C ARG A 141 -15.87 8.84 10.43
N LEU A 142 -16.37 10.02 10.81
CA LEU A 142 -15.53 11.22 10.96
C LEU A 142 -14.47 11.02 12.05
N MET A 143 -14.85 10.44 13.19
CA MET A 143 -13.94 10.11 14.29
C MET A 143 -12.87 9.11 13.87
N ILE A 144 -13.27 8.04 13.20
CA ILE A 144 -12.33 7.03 12.68
C ILE A 144 -11.36 7.66 11.68
N ASN A 145 -11.86 8.46 10.73
CA ASN A 145 -11.02 9.10 9.74
C ASN A 145 -10.04 10.08 10.37
N SER A 146 -10.49 10.94 11.31
CA SER A 146 -9.60 11.86 12.04
C SER A 146 -8.51 11.10 12.81
N ALA A 147 -8.89 10.02 13.50
CA ALA A 147 -7.93 9.17 14.21
C ALA A 147 -6.92 8.50 13.27
N MET A 148 -7.37 8.01 12.11
CA MET A 148 -6.49 7.42 11.10
C MET A 148 -5.53 8.44 10.49
N GLU A 149 -6.00 9.64 10.16
CA GLU A 149 -5.17 10.73 9.64
C GLU A 149 -4.10 11.14 10.65
N ARG A 150 -4.49 11.36 11.90
CA ARG A 150 -3.56 11.67 12.99
C ARG A 150 -2.52 10.55 13.17
N ASN A 151 -2.95 9.29 13.21
CA ASN A 151 -2.04 8.17 13.39
C ASN A 151 -1.07 8.05 12.21
N ASN A 152 -1.55 8.14 10.97
CA ASN A 152 -0.70 8.11 9.77
C ASN A 152 0.33 9.24 9.78
N GLU A 153 -0.07 10.45 10.15
CA GLU A 153 0.86 11.58 10.22
C GLU A 153 1.90 11.38 11.33
N TYR A 154 1.50 10.85 12.49
CA TYR A 154 2.42 10.50 13.57
C TYR A 154 3.46 9.46 13.11
N GLU A 155 3.00 8.38 12.49
CA GLU A 155 3.88 7.31 12.00
C GLU A 155 4.90 7.80 10.98
N GLN A 156 4.48 8.69 10.08
CA GLN A 156 5.35 9.22 9.03
C GLN A 156 6.34 10.26 9.54
N ARG A 157 5.94 11.13 10.47
CA ARG A 157 6.71 12.32 10.84
C ARG A 157 7.47 12.21 12.16
N PHE A 158 7.00 11.40 13.10
CA PHE A 158 7.48 11.44 14.47
C PHE A 158 7.92 10.08 14.99
N LYS A 159 7.23 8.99 14.64
CA LYS A 159 7.46 7.65 15.23
C LYS A 159 8.91 7.21 15.18
N THR A 160 9.58 7.38 14.05
CA THR A 160 10.98 6.96 13.92
C THR A 160 11.89 7.79 14.82
N ASP A 161 11.80 9.12 14.76
CA ASP A 161 12.63 10.03 15.55
C ASP A 161 12.44 9.80 17.05
N VAL A 162 11.18 9.63 17.46
CA VAL A 162 10.79 9.31 18.83
C VAL A 162 11.46 8.03 19.32
N LEU A 163 11.45 6.96 18.51
CA LEU A 163 12.06 5.68 18.88
C LEU A 163 13.58 5.77 18.95
N ILE A 164 14.22 6.37 17.94
CA ILE A 164 15.68 6.51 17.88
C ILE A 164 16.18 7.34 19.07
N LEU A 165 15.56 8.49 19.34
CA LEU A 165 15.98 9.35 20.44
C LEU A 165 15.72 8.71 21.79
N ARG A 166 14.57 8.04 21.99
CA ARG A 166 14.29 7.28 23.21
C ARG A 166 15.39 6.26 23.48
N ASP A 167 15.73 5.44 22.48
CA ASP A 167 16.70 4.35 22.66
C ASP A 167 18.09 4.91 22.98
N GLU A 168 18.50 5.99 22.32
CA GLU A 168 19.76 6.66 22.62
C GLU A 168 19.75 7.29 24.01
N LEU A 169 18.67 7.97 24.42
CA LEU A 169 18.51 8.56 25.76
C LEU A 169 18.62 7.49 26.85
N LEU A 170 17.91 6.37 26.70
CA LEU A 170 17.95 5.25 27.63
C LEU A 170 19.34 4.61 27.69
N SER A 171 20.07 4.58 26.58
CA SER A 171 21.46 4.07 26.58
C SER A 171 22.40 4.93 27.44
N ARG A 172 22.13 6.24 27.57
CA ARG A 172 22.92 7.20 28.36
C ARG A 172 22.41 7.38 29.79
N LEU A 173 21.18 6.96 30.08
CA LEU A 173 20.51 7.08 31.37
C LEU A 173 20.15 5.69 31.93
N PRO A 174 21.14 4.87 32.32
CA PRO A 174 20.91 3.47 32.70
C PRO A 174 20.05 3.31 33.97
N ASP A 175 20.02 4.32 34.83
CA ASP A 175 19.22 4.33 36.07
C ASP A 175 17.84 4.98 35.87
N TYR A 176 17.49 5.38 34.64
CA TYR A 176 16.18 5.96 34.36
C TYR A 176 15.08 4.90 34.49
N MET A 177 14.17 5.13 35.43
CA MET A 177 12.94 4.37 35.54
C MET A 177 11.77 5.23 35.03
N PRO A 178 11.08 4.81 33.96
CA PRO A 178 9.85 5.47 33.54
C PRO A 178 8.81 5.40 34.67
N ASP A 179 8.03 6.47 34.84
CA ASP A 179 6.87 6.48 35.74
C ASP A 179 5.82 5.50 35.21
N ASP A 180 5.75 4.32 35.83
CA ASP A 180 4.70 3.30 35.76
C ASP A 180 4.33 2.64 34.40
N SER A 181 4.24 1.30 34.41
CA SER A 181 3.58 0.33 33.49
C SER A 181 3.49 0.55 31.96
N HIS A 182 4.27 1.41 31.31
CA HIS A 182 3.93 1.90 29.94
C HIS A 182 4.99 1.71 28.85
N GLY A 183 5.93 0.76 28.95
CA GLY A 183 6.93 0.50 27.89
C GLY A 183 6.36 0.25 26.48
N LEU A 184 5.06 -0.04 26.36
CA LEU A 184 4.33 -0.27 25.09
C LEU A 184 3.77 1.01 24.43
N THR A 185 3.80 2.18 25.08
CA THR A 185 3.14 3.40 24.54
C THR A 185 3.85 4.00 23.32
N TYR A 186 5.12 3.70 23.12
CA TYR A 186 5.90 4.26 22.02
C TYR A 186 5.57 3.63 20.66
N GLU A 187 5.14 2.37 20.63
CA GLU A 187 4.91 1.61 19.40
C GLU A 187 3.45 1.67 18.93
N ASP A 188 2.51 1.58 19.87
CA ASP A 188 1.07 1.55 19.62
C ASP A 188 0.39 2.81 20.17
N GLN A 189 0.18 3.79 19.29
CA GLN A 189 -0.39 5.08 19.68
C GLN A 189 -1.74 5.32 19.04
N ILE A 190 -2.75 5.52 19.88
CA ILE A 190 -4.13 5.70 19.43
C ILE A 190 -4.76 6.96 20.04
N SER A 191 -4.11 7.63 21.01
CA SER A 191 -4.74 8.74 21.73
C SER A 191 -3.82 9.95 21.96
N HIS A 192 -4.45 11.12 22.08
CA HIS A 192 -3.77 12.36 22.47
C HIS A 192 -3.07 12.24 23.82
N ALA A 193 -3.66 11.47 24.76
CA ALA A 193 -3.04 11.25 26.06
C ALA A 193 -1.70 10.52 25.90
N THR A 194 -1.68 9.43 25.13
CA THR A 194 -0.46 8.67 24.82
C THR A 194 0.63 9.55 24.22
N LEU A 195 0.27 10.40 23.26
CA LEU A 195 1.21 11.34 22.63
C LEU A 195 1.79 12.36 23.62
N ASN A 196 0.97 12.88 24.54
CA ASN A 196 1.46 13.78 25.59
C ASN A 196 2.41 13.07 26.53
N TYR A 197 2.10 11.84 26.94
CA TYR A 197 3.00 11.05 27.79
C TYR A 197 4.37 10.85 27.15
N ILE A 198 4.42 10.53 25.85
CA ILE A 198 5.68 10.40 25.11
C ILE A 198 6.45 11.71 25.09
N ALA A 199 5.76 12.83 24.86
CA ALA A 199 6.39 14.15 24.87
C ALA A 199 6.98 14.47 26.25
N ASP A 200 6.25 14.16 27.33
CA ASP A 200 6.65 14.42 28.70
C ASP A 200 7.81 13.50 29.15
N ASP A 201 7.81 12.23 28.74
CA ASP A 201 8.87 11.27 29.03
C ASP A 201 10.18 11.61 28.28
N LEU A 202 10.08 11.97 26.99
CA LEU A 202 11.21 12.47 26.21
C LEU A 202 11.78 13.76 26.80
N GLU A 203 10.92 14.71 27.21
CA GLU A 203 11.36 15.95 27.85
C GLU A 203 12.05 15.68 29.18
N ARG A 204 11.54 14.72 29.97
CA ARG A 204 12.14 14.31 31.24
C ARG A 204 13.52 13.72 31.03
N MET A 205 13.66 12.74 30.14
CA MET A 205 14.97 12.14 29.81
C MET A 205 15.94 13.19 29.28
N ALA A 206 15.51 14.08 28.39
CA ALA A 206 16.37 15.13 27.85
C ALA A 206 16.88 16.11 28.92
N ASN A 207 16.10 16.35 29.97
CA ASN A 207 16.52 17.21 31.09
C ASN A 207 17.40 16.49 32.13
N LEU A 208 17.49 15.16 32.07
CA LEU A 208 18.35 14.34 32.92
C LEU A 208 19.74 14.07 32.30
N LEU A 209 19.87 14.27 30.98
CA LEU A 209 21.17 14.34 30.26
C LEU A 209 21.99 15.56 30.68
#